data_AF-A0A9Q0GGI7-F1
#
_entry.id   AF-A0A9Q0GGI7-F1
#
_cell.length_a   1.000
_cell.length_b   1.000
_cell.length_c   1.000
_cell.angle_alpha   90.00
_cell.angle_beta   90.00
_cell.angle_gamma   90.00
#
_symmetry.space_group_name_H-M   'P 1'
#
loop_
_entity.id
_entity.type
_entity.pdbx_description
1 polymer ?
#
loop_
_entity_poly.entity_id
_entity_poly.type
_entity_poly.pdbx_seq_one_letter_code
_entity_poly.pdbx_strand_id
1 'polypeptide(L)'
;MLSVPFGSQGSAIGTWTWVKVVQPIQLQKGYNDLVLVSQTVGLQNYGAHLERDGAGFRGEMKLTGFKNGDLNLLDILWTYQVGLKGECLKIYAPGDTGKAEWVDLSLDAIPSTFTWYKTYFDVPAGDDPVALDLGSMGKGQAWVNGHHHIGRYWTIAAAKEGCKSSCDCGGAYHSDKCTTNCGNPCQIWYHVPIRSWLQVSNDLLVVFEETGGNPFEISVKLRATRVICAQVSESHYPPPHKWLRQELYGNVSSDNVTPEMNLRCEGEHIITSTEFSSYGTPQGSCQNFSQDSCHAPNSLSVVSKACQGRKECNIKVSNAVFGDPWRGIIKTLAVEAKCTRSSNNGSFQY
;
A
#
# COMPACT_ATOMS: atom_id res chain seq x y z
N MET A 1 -0.77 0.56 40.19
CA MET A 1 -0.88 0.02 38.81
C MET A 1 -2.30 0.24 38.32
N LEU A 2 -2.48 0.72 37.10
CA LEU A 2 -3.76 0.80 36.42
C LEU A 2 -4.02 -0.51 35.66
N SER A 3 -5.14 -1.15 35.95
CA SER A 3 -5.60 -2.38 35.31
C SER A 3 -6.89 -2.10 34.55
N VAL A 4 -6.86 -2.13 33.23
CA VAL A 4 -8.03 -1.85 32.38
C VAL A 4 -8.23 -2.98 31.36
N PRO A 5 -9.36 -3.68 31.40
CA PRO A 5 -9.79 -4.56 30.32
C PRO A 5 -10.34 -3.76 29.15
N PHE A 6 -9.87 -4.06 27.94
CA PHE A 6 -10.39 -3.48 26.70
C PHE A 6 -10.58 -4.57 25.65
N GLY A 7 -11.55 -4.34 24.75
CA GLY A 7 -11.79 -5.24 23.63
C GLY A 7 -10.74 -5.02 22.57
N SER A 8 -9.99 -6.07 22.22
CA SER A 8 -9.04 -6.03 21.11
C SER A 8 -9.35 -7.14 20.11
N GLN A 9 -9.27 -6.83 18.82
CA GLN A 9 -9.20 -7.86 17.78
C GLN A 9 -7.75 -7.99 17.34
N GLY A 10 -7.17 -9.17 17.60
CA GLY A 10 -5.83 -9.54 17.19
C GLY A 10 -5.82 -10.86 16.42
N SER A 11 -6.42 -10.89 15.23
CA SER A 11 -6.07 -11.77 14.09
C SER A 11 -7.17 -11.76 13.02
N ALA A 12 -6.85 -12.23 11.82
CA ALA A 12 -7.76 -12.43 10.69
C ALA A 12 -8.92 -13.42 10.96
N ILE A 13 -8.98 -14.06 12.14
CA ILE A 13 -9.94 -15.13 12.48
C ILE A 13 -11.13 -14.60 13.33
N GLY A 14 -11.18 -13.30 13.65
CA GLY A 14 -12.41 -12.70 14.23
C GLY A 14 -12.73 -13.15 15.66
N THR A 15 -11.77 -13.75 16.38
CA THR A 15 -11.91 -14.02 17.82
C THR A 15 -11.72 -12.73 18.62
N TRP A 16 -12.80 -12.23 19.23
CA TRP A 16 -12.73 -11.17 20.24
C TRP A 16 -12.00 -11.68 21.47
N THR A 17 -10.86 -11.07 21.79
CA THR A 17 -10.16 -11.30 23.05
C THR A 17 -10.19 -10.04 23.89
N TRP A 18 -10.72 -10.17 25.10
CA TRP A 18 -10.63 -9.13 26.11
C TRP A 18 -9.21 -9.16 26.67
N VAL A 19 -8.43 -8.13 26.34
CA VAL A 19 -7.05 -8.01 26.81
C VAL A 19 -7.03 -7.07 28.01
N LYS A 20 -6.32 -7.50 29.05
CA LYS A 20 -6.10 -6.71 30.25
C LYS A 20 -4.77 -5.97 30.11
N VAL A 21 -4.83 -4.64 30.05
CA VAL A 21 -3.63 -3.78 30.13
C VAL A 21 -3.35 -3.50 31.57
N VAL A 22 -2.08 -3.66 31.96
CA VAL A 22 -1.60 -3.28 33.30
C VAL A 22 -0.45 -2.30 33.13
N GLN A 23 -0.67 -1.04 33.52
CA GLN A 23 0.29 0.05 33.35
C GLN A 23 0.71 0.62 34.72
N PRO A 24 2.00 0.82 35.00
CA PRO A 24 2.42 1.65 36.13
C PRO A 24 2.05 3.11 35.85
N ILE A 25 1.44 3.77 36.83
CA ILE A 25 1.09 5.20 36.76
C ILE A 25 1.73 5.94 37.92
N GLN A 26 2.10 7.19 37.69
CA GLN A 26 2.62 8.08 38.71
C GLN A 26 1.49 8.98 39.20
N LEU A 27 1.17 8.90 40.49
CA LEU A 27 0.15 9.73 41.11
C LEU A 27 0.81 10.75 42.02
N GLN A 28 0.29 11.97 42.02
CA GLN A 28 0.71 13.03 42.91
C GLN A 28 -0.21 13.11 44.13
N LYS A 29 0.27 13.73 45.22
CA LYS A 29 -0.56 13.97 46.40
C LYS A 29 -1.68 14.97 46.05
N GLY A 30 -2.93 14.57 46.20
CA GLY A 30 -4.10 15.41 45.94
C GLY A 30 -4.97 14.84 44.82
N TYR A 31 -5.67 15.71 44.11
CA TYR A 31 -6.49 15.34 42.97
C TYR A 31 -5.61 14.99 41.77
N ASN A 32 -5.95 13.91 41.07
CA ASN A 32 -5.28 13.44 39.88
C ASN A 32 -6.33 13.22 38.79
N ASP A 33 -6.07 13.75 37.60
CA ASP A 33 -6.91 13.49 36.43
C ASP A 33 -6.43 12.24 35.71
N LEU A 34 -7.33 11.28 35.54
CA LEU A 34 -7.08 10.07 34.76
C LEU A 34 -7.80 10.19 33.42
N VAL A 35 -7.04 10.41 32.35
CA VAL A 35 -7.57 10.48 30.99
C VAL A 35 -7.33 9.15 30.28
N LEU A 36 -8.41 8.47 29.91
CA LEU A 36 -8.36 7.24 29.13
C LEU A 36 -8.90 7.51 27.72
N VAL A 37 -8.06 7.29 26.71
CA VAL A 37 -8.47 7.39 25.32
C VAL A 37 -8.83 6.00 24.82
N SER A 38 -10.06 5.85 24.36
CA SER A 38 -10.52 4.64 23.66
C SER A 38 -10.76 4.97 22.20
N GLN A 39 -10.32 4.09 21.31
CA GLN A 39 -10.41 4.32 19.88
C GLN A 39 -10.75 3.02 19.15
N THR A 40 -11.51 3.16 18.07
CA THR A 40 -11.86 2.09 17.16
C THR A 40 -11.12 2.25 15.84
N VAL A 41 -10.55 1.15 15.32
CA VAL A 41 -9.93 1.10 14.00
C VAL A 41 -10.81 0.27 13.09
N GLY A 42 -11.96 0.86 12.72
CA GLY A 42 -13.05 0.14 12.08
C GLY A 42 -13.92 -0.60 13.10
N LEU A 43 -15.03 -1.14 12.60
CA LEU A 43 -15.93 -2.04 13.33
C LEU A 43 -15.91 -3.40 12.65
N GLN A 44 -16.25 -4.44 13.40
CA GLN A 44 -16.36 -5.77 12.83
C GLN A 44 -17.42 -5.80 11.73
N ASN A 45 -17.09 -6.44 10.62
CA ASN A 45 -17.89 -6.45 9.40
C ASN A 45 -18.23 -7.88 8.92
N TYR A 46 -17.87 -8.91 9.67
CA TYR A 46 -18.24 -10.31 9.40
C TYR A 46 -18.29 -11.17 10.68
N GLY A 47 -19.28 -12.06 10.80
CA GLY A 47 -19.55 -12.92 11.96
C GLY A 47 -21.03 -12.90 12.36
N ALA A 48 -21.42 -13.74 13.33
CA ALA A 48 -22.78 -13.77 13.87
C ALA A 48 -22.95 -12.75 15.00
N HIS A 49 -24.10 -12.08 15.05
CA HIS A 49 -24.48 -11.13 16.11
C HIS A 49 -23.53 -9.94 16.33
N LEU A 50 -22.87 -9.48 15.27
CA LEU A 50 -21.89 -8.38 15.31
C LEU A 50 -22.45 -7.09 15.89
N GLU A 51 -23.75 -6.86 15.71
CA GLU A 51 -24.45 -5.71 16.25
C GLU A 51 -24.47 -5.67 17.78
N ARG A 52 -24.19 -6.80 18.45
CA ARG A 52 -24.12 -6.91 19.91
C ARG A 52 -22.71 -6.68 20.45
N ASP A 53 -21.70 -6.72 19.59
CA ASP A 53 -20.31 -6.52 19.98
C ASP A 53 -20.00 -5.01 20.02
N GLY A 54 -19.81 -4.49 21.23
CA GLY A 54 -19.41 -3.11 21.46
C GLY A 54 -17.89 -2.94 21.52
N ALA A 55 -17.42 -1.70 21.34
CA ALA A 55 -16.02 -1.34 21.51
C ALA A 55 -15.82 -0.50 22.78
N GLY A 56 -14.58 -0.49 23.28
CA GLY A 56 -14.16 0.32 24.41
C GLY A 56 -13.78 -0.47 25.66
N PHE A 57 -13.83 0.21 26.80
CA PHE A 57 -13.52 -0.38 28.10
C PHE A 57 -14.74 -1.16 28.61
N ARG A 58 -14.53 -2.42 29.00
CA ARG A 58 -15.60 -3.28 29.54
C ARG A 58 -15.06 -4.19 30.62
N GLY A 59 -15.75 -4.25 31.75
CA GLY A 59 -15.36 -5.07 32.91
C GLY A 59 -14.72 -4.27 34.03
N GLU A 60 -14.07 -4.96 34.96
CA GLU A 60 -13.50 -4.35 36.16
C GLU A 60 -12.23 -3.55 35.86
N MET A 61 -12.30 -2.24 36.04
CA MET A 61 -11.15 -1.33 35.96
C MET A 61 -10.67 -1.01 37.37
N LYS A 62 -9.39 -1.24 37.67
CA LYS A 62 -8.85 -1.08 39.04
C LYS A 62 -7.55 -0.30 39.06
N LEU A 63 -7.38 0.52 40.09
CA LEU A 63 -6.08 1.03 40.52
C LEU A 63 -5.63 0.24 41.74
N THR A 64 -4.49 -0.42 41.61
CA THR A 64 -3.94 -1.30 42.66
C THR A 64 -2.64 -0.74 43.23
N GLY A 65 -2.28 -1.19 44.43
CA GLY A 65 -1.03 -0.80 45.11
C GLY A 65 -1.18 0.34 46.13
N PHE A 66 -2.41 0.66 46.54
CA PHE A 66 -2.63 1.52 47.70
C PHE A 66 -2.63 0.69 49.00
N LYS A 67 -2.24 1.33 50.11
CA LYS A 67 -2.24 0.69 51.44
C LYS A 67 -3.64 0.27 51.92
N ASN A 68 -4.68 0.95 51.45
CA ASN A 68 -6.06 0.76 51.90
C ASN A 68 -6.87 -0.17 50.99
N GLY A 69 -6.20 -0.91 50.10
CA GLY A 69 -6.84 -1.79 49.11
C GLY A 69 -6.92 -1.18 47.73
N ASP A 70 -7.50 -1.95 46.80
CA ASP A 70 -7.64 -1.54 45.41
C ASP A 70 -8.82 -0.58 45.23
N LEU A 71 -8.65 0.43 44.37
CA LEU A 71 -9.73 1.33 43.99
C LEU A 71 -10.37 0.85 42.68
N ASN A 72 -11.67 0.61 42.70
CA ASN A 72 -12.44 0.30 41.49
C ASN A 72 -12.84 1.59 40.79
N LEU A 73 -12.44 1.74 39.53
CA LEU A 73 -12.71 2.93 38.73
C LEU A 73 -14.16 3.00 38.25
N LEU A 74 -14.96 1.94 38.39
CA LEU A 74 -16.40 2.02 38.09
C LEU A 74 -17.18 2.81 39.13
N ASP A 75 -16.61 2.97 40.34
CA ASP A 75 -17.28 3.61 41.48
C ASP A 75 -16.99 5.12 41.57
N ILE A 76 -16.21 5.66 40.63
CA ILE A 76 -15.88 7.09 40.54
C ILE A 76 -16.72 7.79 39.46
N LEU A 77 -16.77 9.12 39.50
CA LEU A 77 -17.46 9.93 38.49
C LEU A 77 -16.69 9.91 37.17
N TRP A 78 -17.39 9.61 36.07
CA TRP A 78 -16.85 9.64 34.71
C TRP A 78 -17.34 10.84 33.93
N THR A 79 -16.44 11.42 33.13
CA THR A 79 -16.77 12.38 32.08
C THR A 79 -16.41 11.79 30.73
N TYR A 80 -17.21 12.09 29.71
CA TYR A 80 -17.05 11.55 28.37
C TYR A 80 -16.93 12.69 27.36
N GLN A 81 -15.90 12.60 26.51
CA GLN A 81 -15.73 13.47 25.35
C GLN A 81 -15.69 12.60 24.10
N VAL A 82 -16.58 12.86 23.15
CA VAL A 82 -16.58 12.17 21.85
C VAL A 82 -15.69 12.92 20.88
N GLY A 83 -14.69 12.22 20.34
CA GLY A 83 -13.75 12.77 19.35
C GLY A 83 -12.71 13.72 19.94
N LEU A 84 -11.86 14.24 19.05
CA LEU A 84 -10.78 15.15 19.42
C LEU A 84 -11.23 16.61 19.34
N LYS A 85 -10.65 17.47 20.17
CA LYS A 85 -10.92 18.91 20.15
C LYS A 85 -10.66 19.52 18.76
N GLY A 86 -9.58 19.11 18.09
CA GLY A 86 -9.26 19.55 16.72
C GLY A 86 -10.29 19.11 15.68
N GLU A 87 -10.90 17.92 15.84
CA GLU A 87 -11.96 17.44 14.96
C GLU A 87 -13.25 18.26 15.15
N CYS A 88 -13.63 18.53 16.41
CA CYS A 88 -14.80 19.34 16.75
C CYS A 88 -14.68 20.76 16.21
N LEU A 89 -13.49 21.36 16.31
CA LEU A 89 -13.17 22.67 15.76
C LEU A 89 -12.97 22.65 14.23
N LYS A 90 -12.87 21.47 13.61
CA LYS A 90 -12.60 21.30 12.17
C LYS A 90 -11.36 22.06 11.71
N ILE A 91 -10.26 21.99 12.47
CA ILE A 91 -9.02 22.73 12.16
C ILE A 91 -8.32 22.27 10.88
N TYR A 92 -8.78 21.16 10.30
CA TYR A 92 -8.38 20.67 8.98
C TYR A 92 -9.02 21.45 7.81
N ALA A 93 -10.07 22.25 8.05
CA ALA A 93 -10.77 22.99 7.01
C ALA A 93 -10.00 24.24 6.54
N PRO A 94 -10.03 24.59 5.24
CA PRO A 94 -9.45 25.83 4.75
C PRO A 94 -10.23 27.06 5.24
N GLY A 95 -9.53 28.19 5.45
CA GLY A 95 -10.16 29.50 5.66
C GLY A 95 -10.50 29.91 7.10
N ASP A 96 -10.29 29.04 8.11
CA ASP A 96 -10.65 29.35 9.51
C ASP A 96 -9.42 29.66 10.39
N THR A 97 -8.85 30.86 10.24
CA THR A 97 -7.58 31.28 10.87
C THR A 97 -7.66 31.59 12.37
N GLY A 98 -8.80 31.35 13.04
CA GLY A 98 -8.99 31.68 14.47
C GLY A 98 -9.31 30.51 15.40
N LYS A 99 -9.33 29.26 14.90
CA LYS A 99 -9.79 28.11 15.69
C LYS A 99 -8.69 27.39 16.48
N ALA A 100 -7.43 27.56 16.08
CA ALA A 100 -6.27 27.03 16.76
C ALA A 100 -5.06 27.93 16.50
N GLU A 101 -4.17 28.00 17.49
CA GLU A 101 -2.86 28.62 17.33
C GLU A 101 -1.92 27.60 16.71
N TRP A 102 -1.37 27.95 15.55
CA TRP A 102 -0.35 27.15 14.87
C TRP A 102 1.02 27.73 15.18
N VAL A 103 1.99 26.86 15.40
CA VAL A 103 3.38 27.24 15.66
C VAL A 103 4.25 26.58 14.60
N ASP A 104 5.21 27.32 14.08
CA ASP A 104 6.18 26.77 13.13
C ASP A 104 7.05 25.71 13.82
N LEU A 105 7.14 24.55 13.17
CA LEU A 105 7.90 23.42 13.69
C LEU A 105 9.39 23.59 13.36
N SER A 106 10.27 23.49 14.37
CA SER A 106 11.72 23.45 14.16
C SER A 106 12.18 22.06 13.75
N LEU A 107 13.27 21.96 12.98
CA LEU A 107 13.86 20.67 12.56
C LEU A 107 14.31 19.80 13.74
N ASP A 108 14.76 20.42 14.84
CA ASP A 108 15.16 19.72 16.06
C ASP A 108 13.98 19.39 16.99
N ALA A 109 12.74 19.66 16.56
CA ALA A 109 11.57 19.38 17.36
C ALA A 109 11.42 17.87 17.57
N ILE A 110 11.26 17.47 18.83
CA ILE A 110 11.00 16.07 19.18
C ILE A 110 9.57 15.73 18.74
N PRO A 111 9.35 14.66 17.96
CA PRO A 111 8.02 14.20 17.59
C PRO A 111 7.13 14.04 18.83
N SER A 112 6.02 14.77 18.88
CA SER A 112 5.02 14.65 19.94
C SER A 112 3.84 13.80 19.48
N THR A 113 3.23 13.12 20.45
CA THR A 113 1.98 12.38 20.26
C THR A 113 0.79 13.35 20.23
N PHE A 114 -0.36 12.91 19.70
CA PHE A 114 -1.60 13.71 19.63
C PHE A 114 -1.40 15.13 19.06
N THR A 115 -0.63 15.25 17.99
CA THR A 115 -0.21 16.53 17.41
C THR A 115 -0.84 16.75 16.04
N TRP A 116 -1.21 17.99 15.73
CA TRP A 116 -1.72 18.38 14.43
C TRP A 116 -0.62 19.12 13.66
N TYR A 117 -0.38 18.68 12.43
CA TYR A 117 0.54 19.31 11.49
C TYR A 117 -0.24 19.88 10.31
N LYS A 118 0.26 20.97 9.76
CA LYS A 118 -0.32 21.62 8.59
C LYS A 118 0.81 22.08 7.68
N THR A 119 0.63 21.89 6.39
CA THR A 119 1.53 22.43 5.36
C THR A 119 0.76 22.67 4.07
N TYR A 120 1.41 23.33 3.12
CA TYR A 120 0.94 23.49 1.75
C TYR A 120 1.89 22.78 0.80
N PHE A 121 1.35 22.17 -0.25
CA PHE A 121 2.15 21.47 -1.24
C PHE A 121 1.61 21.70 -2.64
N ASP A 122 2.51 21.52 -3.62
CA ASP A 122 2.17 21.51 -5.04
C ASP A 122 2.39 20.11 -5.60
N VAL A 123 1.56 19.73 -6.58
CA VAL A 123 1.72 18.46 -7.30
C VAL A 123 2.38 18.71 -8.64
N PRO A 124 3.38 17.91 -9.04
CA PRO A 124 4.01 18.07 -10.35
C PRO A 124 2.98 17.87 -11.48
N ALA A 125 3.16 18.62 -12.57
CA ALA A 125 2.26 18.53 -13.72
C ALA A 125 2.20 17.11 -14.32
N GLY A 126 0.99 16.61 -14.55
CA GLY A 126 0.77 15.29 -15.16
C GLY A 126 -0.58 14.69 -14.78
N ASP A 127 -0.86 13.51 -15.32
CA ASP A 127 -2.04 12.68 -15.00
C ASP A 127 -1.68 11.47 -14.12
N ASP A 128 -0.42 11.38 -13.66
CA ASP A 128 0.04 10.24 -12.87
C ASP A 128 -0.67 10.20 -11.51
N PRO A 129 -1.12 9.01 -11.07
CA PRO A 129 -1.69 8.83 -9.75
C PRO A 129 -0.78 9.38 -8.64
N VAL A 130 -1.37 10.15 -7.73
CA VAL A 130 -0.67 10.76 -6.60
C VAL A 130 -0.90 9.93 -5.34
N ALA A 131 0.15 9.83 -4.52
CA ALA A 131 0.05 9.34 -3.16
C ALA A 131 0.92 10.19 -2.22
N LEU A 132 0.50 10.31 -0.96
CA LEU A 132 1.35 10.80 0.11
C LEU A 132 2.15 9.63 0.69
N ASP A 133 3.46 9.82 0.82
CA ASP A 133 4.33 8.95 1.59
C ASP A 133 4.31 9.40 3.06
N LEU A 134 3.66 8.59 3.89
CA LEU A 134 3.55 8.78 5.33
C LEU A 134 4.40 7.74 6.07
N GLY A 135 5.42 7.16 5.43
CA GLY A 135 6.27 6.12 6.03
C GLY A 135 7.07 6.59 7.25
N SER A 136 7.34 7.90 7.36
CA SER A 136 7.99 8.53 8.52
C SER A 136 7.04 8.82 9.68
N MET A 137 5.74 8.64 9.47
CA MET A 137 4.69 8.91 10.44
C MET A 137 4.33 7.66 11.22
N GLY A 138 3.55 7.79 12.29
CA GLY A 138 3.13 6.68 13.12
C GLY A 138 1.71 6.22 12.79
N LYS A 139 0.73 6.86 13.39
CA LYS A 139 -0.68 6.51 13.28
C LYS A 139 -1.52 7.76 13.34
N GLY A 140 -2.54 7.85 12.51
CA GLY A 140 -3.31 9.08 12.48
C GLY A 140 -4.31 9.17 11.36
N GLN A 141 -4.66 10.41 11.04
CA GLN A 141 -5.58 10.77 9.98
C GLN A 141 -5.03 11.95 9.18
N ALA A 142 -5.36 12.02 7.89
CA ALA A 142 -4.91 13.11 7.04
C ALA A 142 -6.05 13.66 6.17
N TRP A 143 -5.98 14.95 5.88
CA TRP A 143 -6.93 15.70 5.07
C TRP A 143 -6.21 16.51 3.99
N VAL A 144 -6.78 16.52 2.79
CA VAL A 144 -6.41 17.45 1.72
C VAL A 144 -7.54 18.45 1.52
N ASN A 145 -7.21 19.74 1.48
CA ASN A 145 -8.16 20.85 1.25
C ASN A 145 -9.39 20.82 2.18
N GLY A 146 -9.25 20.22 3.37
CA GLY A 146 -10.25 20.13 4.44
C GLY A 146 -11.49 19.28 4.19
N HIS A 147 -11.93 19.14 2.94
CA HIS A 147 -13.08 18.33 2.59
C HIS A 147 -12.72 16.89 2.24
N HIS A 148 -11.45 16.62 1.94
CA HIS A 148 -11.01 15.32 1.48
C HIS A 148 -10.23 14.58 2.57
N HIS A 149 -10.92 13.70 3.28
CA HIS A 149 -10.29 12.77 4.22
C HIS A 149 -9.57 11.66 3.44
N ILE A 150 -8.25 11.59 3.56
CA ILE A 150 -7.42 10.59 2.86
C ILE A 150 -7.62 9.19 3.49
N GLY A 151 -8.09 9.16 4.73
CA GLY A 151 -8.26 7.95 5.52
C GLY A 151 -7.39 7.96 6.77
N ARG A 152 -7.36 6.81 7.44
CA ARG A 152 -6.45 6.55 8.54
C ARG A 152 -5.12 6.06 7.97
N TYR A 153 -4.02 6.58 8.46
CA TYR A 153 -2.70 6.01 8.21
C TYR A 153 -2.21 5.28 9.46
N TRP A 154 -1.49 4.18 9.24
CA TRP A 154 -0.88 3.42 10.31
C TRP A 154 0.32 2.63 9.78
N THR A 155 1.53 3.03 10.18
CA THR A 155 2.80 2.43 9.76
C THR A 155 3.18 1.18 10.57
N ILE A 156 2.18 0.43 11.03
CA ILE A 156 2.41 -0.84 11.72
C ILE A 156 3.09 -1.83 10.78
N ALA A 157 4.13 -2.50 11.25
CA ALA A 157 4.80 -3.54 10.48
C ALA A 157 3.91 -4.78 10.32
N ALA A 158 3.87 -5.31 9.10
CA ALA A 158 3.28 -6.60 8.82
C ALA A 158 4.05 -7.71 9.56
N ALA A 159 3.39 -8.87 9.73
CA ALA A 159 4.05 -10.05 10.27
C ALA A 159 5.33 -10.36 9.47
N LYS A 160 6.41 -10.75 10.18
CA LYS A 160 7.69 -11.10 9.53
C LYS A 160 7.62 -12.43 8.78
N GLU A 161 6.69 -13.29 9.18
CA GLU A 161 6.47 -14.62 8.62
C GLU A 161 5.25 -14.64 7.69
N GLY A 162 5.19 -15.64 6.80
CA GLY A 162 4.07 -15.86 5.88
C GLY A 162 4.41 -15.59 4.41
N CYS A 163 5.30 -14.63 4.15
CA CYS A 163 5.73 -14.35 2.78
C CYS A 163 6.62 -15.46 2.25
N LYS A 164 6.24 -16.01 1.09
CA LYS A 164 7.03 -17.01 0.38
C LYS A 164 8.02 -16.33 -0.56
N SER A 165 9.17 -16.96 -0.77
CA SER A 165 10.18 -16.51 -1.74
C SER A 165 9.69 -16.64 -3.19
N SER A 166 8.75 -17.54 -3.46
CA SER A 166 8.13 -17.75 -4.76
C SER A 166 6.64 -18.07 -4.62
N CYS A 167 5.82 -17.50 -5.49
CA CYS A 167 4.39 -17.78 -5.61
C CYS A 167 4.11 -18.32 -7.02
N ASP A 168 3.45 -19.48 -7.08
CA ASP A 168 2.97 -20.08 -8.31
C ASP A 168 1.44 -20.04 -8.37
N CYS A 169 0.92 -19.74 -9.56
CA CYS A 169 -0.50 -19.78 -9.88
C CYS A 169 -1.08 -21.21 -9.86
N GLY A 170 -0.25 -22.24 -10.08
CA GLY A 170 -0.65 -23.64 -10.07
C GLY A 170 -1.19 -24.12 -8.72
N GLY A 171 -2.21 -24.98 -8.74
CA GLY A 171 -2.78 -25.60 -7.55
C GLY A 171 -3.75 -24.70 -6.75
N ALA A 172 -4.31 -25.24 -5.67
CA ALA A 172 -5.29 -24.54 -4.85
C ALA A 172 -4.75 -23.19 -4.34
N TYR A 173 -5.62 -22.19 -4.30
CA TYR A 173 -5.31 -20.85 -3.79
C TYR A 173 -5.84 -20.69 -2.37
N HIS A 174 -5.00 -20.08 -1.53
CA HIS A 174 -5.34 -19.63 -0.18
C HIS A 174 -4.82 -18.20 -0.01
N SER A 175 -5.42 -17.42 0.89
CA SER A 175 -5.13 -15.98 1.06
C SER A 175 -3.67 -15.69 1.45
N ASP A 176 -3.00 -16.65 2.07
CA ASP A 176 -1.60 -16.58 2.50
C ASP A 176 -0.60 -17.04 1.42
N LYS A 177 -1.08 -17.68 0.33
CA LYS A 177 -0.24 -18.35 -0.67
C LYS A 177 0.82 -17.43 -1.30
N CYS A 178 0.45 -16.18 -1.54
CA CYS A 178 1.23 -15.20 -2.29
C CYS A 178 1.33 -13.86 -1.55
N THR A 179 1.42 -13.91 -0.22
CA THR A 179 1.62 -12.72 0.61
C THR A 179 2.98 -12.10 0.33
N THR A 180 3.03 -10.77 0.35
CA THR A 180 4.23 -9.96 0.10
C THR A 180 4.35 -8.89 1.18
N ASN A 181 5.50 -8.19 1.21
CA ASN A 181 5.75 -7.07 2.11
C ASN A 181 5.81 -7.42 3.61
N CYS A 182 6.17 -8.67 3.96
CA CYS A 182 6.35 -9.09 5.35
C CYS A 182 7.48 -8.32 6.05
N GLY A 183 7.28 -8.01 7.33
CA GLY A 183 8.24 -7.26 8.15
C GLY A 183 8.36 -5.77 7.85
N ASN A 184 7.75 -5.29 6.75
CA ASN A 184 7.69 -3.88 6.39
C ASN A 184 6.36 -3.26 6.88
N PRO A 185 6.25 -1.92 6.95
CA PRO A 185 4.98 -1.26 7.24
C PRO A 185 3.87 -1.69 6.27
N CYS A 186 2.68 -1.99 6.80
CA CYS A 186 1.53 -2.49 6.03
C CYS A 186 1.11 -1.54 4.91
N GLN A 187 1.20 -0.22 5.15
CA GLN A 187 0.92 0.80 4.16
C GLN A 187 1.67 2.10 4.48
N ILE A 188 2.46 2.59 3.53
CA ILE A 188 3.16 3.89 3.61
C ILE A 188 2.64 4.91 2.60
N TRP A 189 2.07 4.44 1.48
CA TRP A 189 1.53 5.29 0.43
C TRP A 189 0.00 5.39 0.53
N TYR A 190 -0.49 6.62 0.61
CA TYR A 190 -1.91 6.93 0.76
C TYR A 190 -2.40 7.70 -0.45
N HIS A 191 -3.34 7.12 -1.18
CA HIS A 191 -3.77 7.63 -2.48
C HIS A 191 -4.51 8.97 -2.35
N VAL A 192 -4.18 9.91 -3.24
CA VAL A 192 -4.85 11.21 -3.39
C VAL A 192 -5.38 11.33 -4.82
N PRO A 193 -6.71 11.32 -5.02
CA PRO A 193 -7.34 11.52 -6.33
C PRO A 193 -6.98 12.87 -6.98
N ILE A 194 -6.18 12.82 -8.06
CA ILE A 194 -5.66 14.05 -8.70
C ILE A 194 -6.75 14.91 -9.36
N ARG A 195 -7.76 14.29 -9.99
CA ARG A 195 -8.75 15.02 -10.79
C ARG A 195 -9.84 15.72 -9.97
N SER A 196 -10.05 15.29 -8.74
CA SER A 196 -11.21 15.72 -7.94
C SER A 196 -10.83 16.41 -6.64
N TRP A 197 -9.60 16.24 -6.14
CA TRP A 197 -9.20 16.77 -4.83
C TRP A 197 -8.15 17.87 -4.90
N LEU A 198 -7.33 17.86 -5.95
CA LEU A 198 -6.15 18.71 -6.05
C LEU A 198 -6.41 19.93 -6.94
N GLN A 199 -5.79 21.03 -6.55
CA GLN A 199 -5.80 22.29 -7.29
C GLN A 199 -4.54 22.40 -8.15
N VAL A 200 -4.40 23.51 -8.89
CA VAL A 200 -3.20 23.76 -9.71
C VAL A 200 -1.96 23.96 -8.83
N SER A 201 -2.14 24.52 -7.64
CA SER A 201 -1.08 24.79 -6.65
C SER A 201 -1.70 25.10 -5.29
N ASN A 202 -0.87 25.07 -4.25
CA ASN A 202 -1.19 25.50 -2.89
C ASN A 202 -2.29 24.66 -2.21
N ASP A 203 -2.21 23.33 -2.40
CA ASP A 203 -3.10 22.39 -1.73
C ASP A 203 -2.76 22.28 -0.24
N LEU A 204 -3.78 22.37 0.60
CA LEU A 204 -3.65 22.29 2.05
C LEU A 204 -3.57 20.82 2.49
N LEU A 205 -2.48 20.43 3.16
CA LEU A 205 -2.37 19.16 3.86
C LEU A 205 -2.48 19.40 5.37
N VAL A 206 -3.40 18.71 6.04
CA VAL A 206 -3.47 18.66 7.51
C VAL A 206 -3.39 17.21 7.96
N VAL A 207 -2.54 16.94 8.95
CA VAL A 207 -2.27 15.60 9.48
C VAL A 207 -2.47 15.63 10.99
N PHE A 208 -3.25 14.69 11.51
CA PHE A 208 -3.31 14.41 12.94
C PHE A 208 -2.47 13.17 13.23
N GLU A 209 -1.42 13.30 14.04
CA GLU A 209 -0.50 12.23 14.46
C GLU A 209 -0.76 11.82 15.92
N GLU A 210 -1.03 10.55 16.13
CA GLU A 210 -1.42 9.97 17.41
C GLU A 210 -0.23 9.41 18.19
N THR A 211 0.71 8.75 17.50
CA THR A 211 1.79 7.94 18.12
C THR A 211 3.18 8.57 18.02
N GLY A 212 3.31 9.65 17.25
CA GLY A 212 4.57 10.35 16.99
C GLY A 212 5.17 9.91 15.64
N GLY A 213 5.71 10.88 14.91
CA GLY A 213 6.26 10.70 13.57
C GLY A 213 7.00 11.95 13.09
N ASN A 214 7.84 11.82 12.08
CA ASN A 214 8.60 12.94 11.51
C ASN A 214 7.86 13.56 10.31
N PRO A 215 7.20 14.73 10.46
CA PRO A 215 6.45 15.35 9.37
C PRO A 215 7.33 15.92 8.26
N PHE A 216 8.62 16.17 8.50
CA PHE A 216 9.54 16.73 7.48
C PHE A 216 9.90 15.73 6.37
N GLU A 217 9.71 14.44 6.63
CA GLU A 217 9.96 13.36 5.66
C GLU A 217 8.71 12.99 4.84
N ILE A 218 7.55 13.57 5.17
CA ILE A 218 6.34 13.42 4.35
C ILE A 218 6.64 13.95 2.95
N SER A 219 6.33 13.15 1.94
CA SER A 219 6.55 13.56 0.55
C SER A 219 5.42 13.14 -0.37
N VAL A 220 5.21 13.93 -1.42
CA VAL A 220 4.29 13.60 -2.50
C VAL A 220 5.00 12.66 -3.47
N LYS A 221 4.41 11.50 -3.75
CA LYS A 221 4.90 10.53 -4.71
C LYS A 221 3.97 10.43 -5.90
N LEU A 222 4.56 10.46 -7.09
CA LEU A 222 3.88 10.08 -8.32
C LEU A 222 4.06 8.59 -8.55
N ARG A 223 2.95 7.87 -8.75
CA ARG A 223 2.95 6.46 -9.06
C ARG A 223 2.65 6.25 -10.53
N ALA A 224 3.70 6.16 -11.34
CA ALA A 224 3.62 5.64 -12.69
C ALA A 224 4.15 4.20 -12.72
N THR A 225 3.50 3.32 -13.48
CA THR A 225 4.04 2.01 -13.88
C THR A 225 5.26 2.25 -14.77
N ARG A 226 6.42 2.50 -14.15
CA ARG A 226 7.68 2.79 -14.87
C ARG A 226 8.33 1.55 -15.43
N VAL A 227 8.09 0.39 -14.83
CA VAL A 227 8.62 -0.90 -15.29
C VAL A 227 7.46 -1.87 -15.40
N ILE A 228 7.31 -2.47 -16.57
CA ILE A 228 6.39 -3.59 -16.81
C ILE A 228 7.22 -4.85 -17.02
N CYS A 229 6.71 -5.96 -16.53
CA CYS A 229 7.38 -7.25 -16.62
C CYS A 229 6.42 -8.33 -17.12
N ALA A 230 6.96 -9.32 -17.80
CA ALA A 230 6.22 -10.54 -18.12
C ALA A 230 7.16 -11.75 -18.16
N GLN A 231 6.62 -12.92 -17.84
CA GLN A 231 7.31 -14.19 -17.93
C GLN A 231 6.37 -15.24 -18.53
N VAL A 232 6.76 -15.82 -19.67
CA VAL A 232 5.92 -16.76 -20.44
C VAL A 232 6.77 -17.94 -20.91
N SER A 233 6.36 -19.16 -20.59
CA SER A 233 7.00 -20.41 -21.01
C SER A 233 6.52 -20.85 -22.40
N GLU A 234 7.37 -21.55 -23.16
CA GLU A 234 6.97 -22.29 -24.38
C GLU A 234 5.83 -23.28 -24.13
N SER A 235 5.70 -23.77 -22.90
CA SER A 235 4.65 -24.71 -22.49
C SER A 235 3.39 -24.02 -21.96
N HIS A 236 3.32 -22.68 -21.99
CA HIS A 236 2.18 -21.95 -21.45
C HIS A 236 0.94 -22.20 -22.32
N TYR A 237 -0.18 -22.57 -21.69
CA TYR A 237 -1.41 -22.87 -22.43
C TYR A 237 -1.98 -21.62 -23.13
N PRO A 238 -2.48 -21.73 -24.37
CA PRO A 238 -3.16 -20.60 -24.99
C PRO A 238 -4.46 -20.29 -24.22
N PRO A 239 -4.95 -19.04 -24.29
CA PRO A 239 -6.18 -18.67 -23.61
C PRO A 239 -7.38 -19.48 -24.12
N PRO A 240 -8.38 -19.79 -23.26
CA PRO A 240 -9.44 -20.78 -23.57
C PRO A 240 -10.23 -20.51 -24.85
N HIS A 241 -10.40 -19.25 -25.25
CA HIS A 241 -11.10 -18.87 -26.48
C HIS A 241 -10.39 -19.35 -27.76
N LYS A 242 -9.06 -19.60 -27.73
CA LYS A 242 -8.32 -20.16 -28.86
C LYS A 242 -8.62 -21.66 -29.04
N TRP A 243 -8.97 -22.37 -27.96
CA TRP A 243 -9.38 -23.78 -28.03
C TRP A 243 -10.78 -23.95 -28.63
N LEU A 244 -11.71 -23.04 -28.35
CA LEU A 244 -13.08 -23.11 -28.90
C LEU A 244 -13.10 -23.06 -30.45
N ARG A 245 -12.07 -22.45 -31.06
CA ARG A 245 -11.91 -22.38 -32.51
C ARG A 245 -11.36 -23.69 -33.12
N GLN A 246 -10.75 -24.57 -32.31
CA GLN A 246 -10.20 -25.86 -32.74
C GLN A 246 -11.29 -26.88 -33.08
N GLU A 247 -12.45 -26.85 -32.41
CA GLU A 247 -13.54 -27.80 -32.68
C GLU A 247 -14.31 -27.48 -33.98
N LEU A 248 -14.28 -26.22 -34.44
CA LEU A 248 -15.09 -25.76 -35.57
C LEU A 248 -14.37 -25.85 -36.94
N TYR A 249 -13.04 -25.80 -36.97
CA TYR A 249 -12.25 -25.80 -38.21
C TYR A 249 -11.06 -26.73 -38.02
N GLY A 250 -11.23 -28.02 -38.33
CA GLY A 250 -10.34 -29.13 -38.02
C GLY A 250 -8.94 -29.13 -38.65
N ASN A 251 -8.32 -27.99 -38.93
CA ASN A 251 -6.90 -27.88 -39.28
C ASN A 251 -6.28 -26.68 -38.55
N VAL A 252 -5.42 -26.95 -37.58
CA VAL A 252 -4.69 -25.93 -36.80
C VAL A 252 -3.26 -25.85 -37.32
N SER A 253 -2.83 -24.69 -37.79
CA SER A 253 -1.40 -24.44 -37.99
C SER A 253 -0.72 -24.28 -36.62
N SER A 254 0.52 -24.76 -36.46
CA SER A 254 1.29 -24.64 -35.21
C SER A 254 1.42 -23.19 -34.71
N ASP A 255 1.27 -22.22 -35.61
CA ASP A 255 1.24 -20.79 -35.32
C ASP A 255 0.08 -20.36 -34.41
N ASN A 256 -1.06 -21.06 -34.42
CA ASN A 256 -2.25 -20.65 -33.65
C ASN A 256 -2.20 -21.00 -32.15
N VAL A 257 -1.29 -21.91 -31.75
CA VAL A 257 -1.17 -22.42 -30.38
C VAL A 257 0.10 -21.90 -29.68
N THR A 258 0.98 -21.21 -30.42
CA THR A 258 2.23 -20.68 -29.87
C THR A 258 1.93 -19.66 -28.77
N PRO A 259 2.53 -19.77 -27.57
CA PRO A 259 2.35 -18.81 -26.50
C PRO A 259 2.84 -17.42 -26.91
N GLU A 260 2.16 -16.40 -26.40
CA GLU A 260 2.41 -15.01 -26.74
C GLU A 260 2.60 -14.19 -25.46
N MET A 261 3.66 -13.38 -25.43
CA MET A 261 3.89 -12.39 -24.40
C MET A 261 3.29 -11.05 -24.84
N ASN A 262 2.39 -10.51 -24.05
CA ASN A 262 1.83 -9.16 -24.24
C ASN A 262 2.44 -8.21 -23.20
N LEU A 263 3.06 -7.13 -23.66
CA LEU A 263 3.55 -6.04 -22.82
C LEU A 263 2.81 -4.77 -23.17
N ARG A 264 2.28 -4.08 -22.16
CA ARG A 264 1.48 -2.85 -22.33
C ARG A 264 1.78 -1.84 -21.24
N CYS A 265 2.06 -0.60 -21.64
CA CYS A 265 2.16 0.54 -20.73
C CYS A 265 0.79 1.18 -20.46
N GLU A 266 0.60 1.71 -19.25
CA GLU A 266 -0.63 2.42 -18.84
C GLU A 266 -0.63 3.90 -19.27
N GLY A 267 -1.83 4.48 -19.43
CA GLY A 267 -1.97 5.90 -19.78
C GLY A 267 -1.35 6.28 -21.13
N GLU A 268 -0.66 7.42 -21.19
CA GLU A 268 0.06 7.93 -22.37
C GLU A 268 1.53 7.49 -22.43
N HIS A 269 1.88 6.44 -21.71
CA HIS A 269 3.25 5.92 -21.68
C HIS A 269 3.51 4.98 -22.86
N ILE A 270 4.77 4.98 -23.32
CA ILE A 270 5.29 4.07 -24.32
C ILE A 270 6.50 3.31 -23.74
N ILE A 271 6.75 2.12 -24.27
CA ILE A 271 7.91 1.32 -23.94
C ILE A 271 9.14 2.01 -24.55
N THR A 272 10.03 2.57 -23.73
CA THR A 272 11.20 3.32 -24.21
C THR A 272 12.48 2.52 -24.23
N SER A 273 12.59 1.53 -23.35
CA SER A 273 13.74 0.63 -23.26
C SER A 273 13.32 -0.73 -22.74
N THR A 274 14.06 -1.76 -23.13
CA THR A 274 14.02 -3.08 -22.52
C THR A 274 15.22 -3.17 -21.57
N GLU A 275 14.96 -3.26 -20.27
CA GLU A 275 16.00 -3.28 -19.24
C GLU A 275 16.56 -4.70 -19.05
N PHE A 276 15.72 -5.71 -19.25
CA PHE A 276 16.10 -7.12 -19.20
C PHE A 276 15.32 -7.93 -20.22
N SER A 277 15.97 -8.88 -20.87
CA SER A 277 15.29 -9.89 -21.68
C SER A 277 16.12 -11.16 -21.74
N SER A 278 15.50 -12.29 -21.38
CA SER A 278 16.12 -13.60 -21.51
C SER A 278 15.10 -14.62 -21.98
N TYR A 279 15.39 -15.28 -23.10
CA TYR A 279 14.72 -16.47 -23.56
C TYR A 279 15.58 -17.69 -23.27
N GLY A 280 15.12 -18.57 -22.38
CA GLY A 280 15.93 -19.65 -21.85
C GLY A 280 15.43 -20.15 -20.49
N THR A 281 16.29 -20.25 -19.48
CA THR A 281 15.85 -20.59 -18.10
C THR A 281 16.12 -19.46 -17.08
N PRO A 282 15.60 -18.23 -17.32
CA PRO A 282 15.82 -17.12 -16.42
C PRO A 282 15.29 -17.41 -15.00
N GLN A 283 16.00 -16.89 -14.00
CA GLN A 283 15.65 -17.02 -12.58
C GLN A 283 15.21 -15.68 -12.00
N GLY A 284 14.49 -15.73 -10.88
CA GLY A 284 14.03 -14.54 -10.16
C GLY A 284 12.62 -14.09 -10.59
N SER A 285 12.32 -12.82 -10.30
CA SER A 285 11.02 -12.19 -10.53
C SER A 285 11.20 -10.76 -11.03
N CYS A 286 10.12 -10.09 -11.43
CA CYS A 286 10.14 -8.70 -11.93
C CYS A 286 10.99 -7.77 -11.05
N GLN A 287 11.89 -7.01 -11.67
CA GLN A 287 12.93 -6.15 -11.08
C GLN A 287 14.10 -6.88 -10.42
N ASN A 288 14.12 -8.21 -10.49
CA ASN A 288 15.18 -9.05 -9.96
C ASN A 288 15.37 -10.32 -10.81
N PHE A 289 15.16 -10.20 -12.14
CA PHE A 289 15.48 -11.29 -13.03
C PHE A 289 16.99 -11.44 -13.18
N SER A 290 17.42 -12.68 -13.35
CA SER A 290 18.81 -13.03 -13.64
C SER A 290 18.88 -14.02 -14.78
N GLN A 291 19.91 -13.84 -15.60
CA GLN A 291 20.22 -14.74 -16.71
C GLN A 291 21.07 -15.91 -16.20
N ASP A 292 20.85 -17.09 -16.75
CA ASP A 292 21.71 -18.26 -16.54
C ASP A 292 22.41 -18.68 -17.84
N SER A 293 23.00 -19.88 -17.86
CA SER A 293 23.74 -20.39 -19.02
C SER A 293 22.85 -20.74 -20.21
N CYS A 294 21.56 -20.98 -19.98
CA CYS A 294 20.57 -21.23 -21.02
C CYS A 294 19.90 -19.90 -21.37
N HIS A 295 20.48 -19.21 -22.34
CA HIS A 295 19.99 -17.90 -22.77
C HIS A 295 20.25 -17.71 -24.27
N ALA A 296 19.23 -17.25 -25.00
CA ALA A 296 19.38 -16.86 -26.40
C ALA A 296 19.96 -15.44 -26.51
N PRO A 297 21.16 -15.25 -27.11
CA PRO A 297 21.87 -13.97 -27.11
C PRO A 297 21.15 -12.85 -27.88
N ASN A 298 20.19 -13.19 -28.74
CA ASN A 298 19.36 -12.23 -29.48
C ASN A 298 18.12 -11.77 -28.71
N SER A 299 17.84 -12.30 -27.51
CA SER A 299 16.62 -12.03 -26.72
C SER A 299 16.31 -10.53 -26.64
N LEU A 300 17.28 -9.75 -26.17
CA LEU A 300 17.15 -8.30 -26.02
C LEU A 300 16.85 -7.59 -27.35
N SER A 301 17.53 -7.98 -28.43
CA SER A 301 17.36 -7.34 -29.74
C SER A 301 15.98 -7.61 -30.34
N VAL A 302 15.45 -8.83 -30.17
CA VAL A 302 14.13 -9.23 -30.66
C VAL A 302 13.04 -8.46 -29.92
N VAL A 303 13.13 -8.43 -28.59
CA VAL A 303 12.14 -7.74 -27.74
C VAL A 303 12.19 -6.23 -27.97
N SER A 304 13.38 -5.62 -28.01
CA SER A 304 13.53 -4.18 -28.25
C SER A 304 12.94 -3.79 -29.61
N LYS A 305 13.23 -4.57 -30.67
CA LYS A 305 12.68 -4.32 -32.01
C LYS A 305 11.15 -4.43 -32.05
N ALA A 306 10.56 -5.33 -31.27
CA ALA A 306 9.12 -5.52 -31.23
C ALA A 306 8.39 -4.45 -30.39
N CYS A 307 9.01 -3.97 -29.30
CA CYS A 307 8.32 -3.21 -28.26
C CYS A 307 8.72 -1.74 -28.17
N GLN A 308 9.98 -1.39 -28.45
CA GLN A 308 10.48 -0.04 -28.24
C GLN A 308 9.74 0.99 -29.12
N GLY A 309 9.35 2.11 -28.51
CA GLY A 309 8.57 3.18 -29.12
C GLY A 309 7.07 2.91 -29.21
N ARG A 310 6.57 1.77 -28.70
CA ARG A 310 5.15 1.39 -28.77
C ARG A 310 4.51 1.38 -27.39
N LYS A 311 3.20 1.63 -27.34
CA LYS A 311 2.41 1.49 -26.11
C LYS A 311 2.15 0.02 -25.74
N GLU A 312 2.04 -0.83 -26.75
CA GLU A 312 1.77 -2.26 -26.61
C GLU A 312 2.55 -3.04 -27.67
N CYS A 313 3.02 -4.23 -27.32
CA CYS A 313 3.63 -5.19 -28.24
C CYS A 313 3.25 -6.62 -27.86
N ASN A 314 3.29 -7.50 -28.86
CA ASN A 314 3.07 -8.94 -28.70
C ASN A 314 4.26 -9.68 -29.32
N ILE A 315 4.81 -10.65 -28.57
CA ILE A 315 5.96 -11.45 -28.97
C ILE A 315 5.60 -12.93 -28.84
N LYS A 316 5.74 -13.68 -29.94
CA LYS A 316 5.60 -15.14 -29.91
C LYS A 316 6.80 -15.77 -29.18
N VAL A 317 6.51 -16.66 -28.24
CA VAL A 317 7.50 -17.35 -27.40
C VAL A 317 7.79 -18.72 -28.03
N SER A 318 8.82 -18.77 -28.88
CA SER A 318 9.24 -20.01 -29.53
C SER A 318 10.68 -19.99 -30.04
N ASN A 319 11.24 -21.18 -30.26
CA ASN A 319 12.57 -21.35 -30.84
C ASN A 319 12.68 -20.83 -32.28
N ALA A 320 11.56 -20.62 -32.99
CA ALA A 320 11.57 -20.02 -34.33
C ALA A 320 11.89 -18.52 -34.29
N VAL A 321 11.54 -17.84 -33.19
CA VAL A 321 11.76 -16.40 -33.00
C VAL A 321 13.14 -16.13 -32.39
N PHE A 322 13.49 -16.89 -31.35
CA PHE A 322 14.70 -16.64 -30.56
C PHE A 322 15.87 -17.59 -30.90
N GLY A 323 15.63 -18.65 -31.66
CA GLY A 323 16.57 -19.77 -31.75
C GLY A 323 16.41 -20.74 -30.57
N ASP A 324 17.18 -21.84 -30.61
CA ASP A 324 17.17 -22.85 -29.55
C ASP A 324 18.49 -22.78 -28.75
N PRO A 325 18.51 -22.04 -27.62
CA PRO A 325 19.73 -21.90 -26.81
C PRO A 325 20.15 -23.22 -26.13
N TRP A 326 19.21 -24.15 -25.91
CA TRP A 326 19.50 -25.43 -25.28
C TRP A 326 18.48 -26.50 -25.67
N ARG A 327 18.94 -27.51 -26.40
CA ARG A 327 18.07 -28.57 -26.91
C ARG A 327 17.49 -29.41 -25.77
N GLY A 328 16.20 -29.73 -25.87
CA GLY A 328 15.50 -30.61 -24.93
C GLY A 328 15.06 -29.96 -23.62
N ILE A 329 15.35 -28.68 -23.41
CA ILE A 329 14.85 -27.88 -22.28
C ILE A 329 13.69 -27.00 -22.75
N ILE A 330 12.70 -26.78 -21.88
CA ILE A 330 11.60 -25.82 -22.09
C ILE A 330 12.10 -24.43 -21.75
N LYS A 331 11.94 -23.48 -22.68
CA LYS A 331 12.40 -22.11 -22.51
C LYS A 331 11.26 -21.23 -22.03
N THR A 332 11.65 -20.21 -21.30
CA THR A 332 10.79 -19.16 -20.81
C THR A 332 11.37 -17.82 -21.27
N LEU A 333 10.52 -16.99 -21.86
CA LEU A 333 10.82 -15.59 -22.12
C LEU A 333 10.50 -14.80 -20.85
N ALA A 334 11.49 -14.15 -20.26
CA ALA A 334 11.32 -13.15 -19.21
C ALA A 334 11.77 -11.78 -19.73
N VAL A 335 10.97 -10.74 -19.50
CA VAL A 335 11.24 -9.38 -19.97
C VAL A 335 10.93 -8.36 -18.89
N GLU A 336 11.80 -7.35 -18.77
CA GLU A 336 11.54 -6.09 -18.08
C GLU A 336 11.66 -4.95 -19.07
N ALA A 337 10.66 -4.09 -19.12
CA ALA A 337 10.63 -2.95 -20.02
C ALA A 337 10.24 -1.69 -19.28
N LYS A 338 10.88 -0.57 -19.63
CA LYS A 338 10.63 0.73 -19.05
C LYS A 338 9.57 1.48 -19.85
N CYS A 339 8.56 1.97 -19.15
CA CYS A 339 7.54 2.85 -19.68
C CYS A 339 7.84 4.29 -19.29
N THR A 340 7.85 5.20 -20.26
CA THR A 340 7.91 6.64 -20.01
C THR A 340 6.90 7.38 -20.87
N ARG A 341 6.52 8.58 -20.45
CA ARG A 341 5.53 9.39 -21.16
C ARG A 341 6.05 9.69 -22.57
N SER A 342 5.19 9.53 -23.58
CA SER A 342 5.52 9.93 -24.95
C SER A 342 5.82 11.42 -24.96
N SER A 343 7.08 11.79 -25.16
CA SER A 343 7.48 13.18 -25.34
C SER A 343 7.02 13.61 -26.73
N ASN A 344 5.75 13.99 -26.84
CA ASN A 344 5.38 14.87 -27.93
C ASN A 344 6.12 16.18 -27.67
N ASN A 345 7.12 16.49 -28.51
CA ASN A 345 7.64 17.84 -28.68
C ASN A 345 6.48 18.75 -29.13
N GLY A 346 5.64 19.14 -28.18
CA GLY A 346 4.73 20.26 -28.26
C GLY A 346 5.40 21.41 -27.53
N SER A 347 6.25 22.14 -28.25
CA SER A 347 6.63 23.49 -27.89
C SER A 347 5.35 24.31 -27.73
N PHE A 348 4.81 24.40 -26.53
CA PHE A 348 3.86 25.44 -26.19
C PHE A 348 4.67 26.68 -25.84
N GLN A 349 5.02 27.45 -26.88
CA GLN A 349 5.14 28.89 -26.72
C GLN A 349 3.75 29.42 -26.43
N TYR A 350 3.54 30.00 -25.24
CA TYR A 350 2.90 31.30 -25.04
C TYR A 350 3.37 31.89 -23.72
#